data_AF-A0A940DMA1-F1
#
_entry.id   AF-A0A940DMA1-F1
#
_cell.length_a   1.000
_cell.length_b   1.000
_cell.length_c   1.000
_cell.angle_alpha   90.00
_cell.angle_beta   90.00
_cell.angle_gamma   90.00
#
_symmetry.space_group_name_H-M   'P 1'
#
loop_
_entity.id
_entity.type
_entity.pdbx_description
1 polymer ?
#
loop_
_entity_poly.entity_id
_entity_poly.type
_entity_poly.pdbx_seq_one_letter_code
_entity_poly.pdbx_strand_id
1 'polypeptide(L)'
;MTDRSLAIPLEQELGKQIYAALQGQVVEAIIRSATDSTANDYWRSRMEGHCMKVEQALLPDFHRLCMEVKERLGFTEPVDFYVTGDSTLNAFSVASDVEGQPHIINVNSSMFDLMSEDEMRFVIGHELGHIINKDTALKRLIYFVFPPETTQPPVTLQYKIRLHDQLAELVADRYGYLANGNLNACVTAFFKMASGLDLGKMNVSIDTLLADNSKRLDYFLRDRGLSRYEHPVNPIRVQALRLFSSAENEEELAAGMDELIGILLKVGNGPIDEDLSVFFASTGLVVASADGSVTSQEVEHIIDTLSNLQIFPRNFLDSVAGADVVSLFNQSLSNILSKEPGMRDNLLLYMISLVLSDKEISDAEVRLIYNIGSNMGYSDKEISVKFAEMIQRNYIPSLSSIC
;
A
#
# COMPACT_ATOMS: atom_id res chain seq x y z
N MET A 1 -10.58 -20.22 -20.48
CA MET A 1 -10.15 -19.16 -19.56
C MET A 1 -9.55 -18.06 -20.41
N THR A 2 -10.05 -16.84 -20.28
CA THR A 2 -9.53 -15.68 -21.00
C THR A 2 -8.06 -15.47 -20.63
N ASP A 3 -7.23 -15.13 -21.61
CA ASP A 3 -5.78 -14.86 -21.51
C ASP A 3 -5.47 -13.55 -20.75
N ARG A 4 -6.26 -13.23 -19.72
CA ARG A 4 -6.10 -12.01 -18.93
C ARG A 4 -5.08 -12.23 -17.84
N SER A 5 -4.17 -11.28 -17.68
CA SER A 5 -3.23 -11.28 -16.58
C SER A 5 -3.98 -11.16 -15.25
N LEU A 6 -3.80 -12.16 -14.38
CA LEU A 6 -4.30 -12.09 -13.01
C LEU A 6 -3.52 -11.10 -12.17
N ALA A 7 -2.24 -10.92 -12.49
CA ALA A 7 -1.37 -10.01 -11.79
C ALA A 7 -1.67 -8.55 -12.13
N ILE A 8 -1.41 -7.68 -11.16
CA ILE A 8 -1.31 -6.23 -11.35
C ILE A 8 0.19 -5.91 -11.40
N PRO A 9 0.75 -5.32 -12.47
CA PRO A 9 2.19 -5.11 -12.60
C PRO A 9 2.83 -4.37 -11.42
N LEU A 10 2.13 -3.36 -10.88
CA LEU A 10 2.59 -2.58 -9.74
C LEU A 10 2.67 -3.40 -8.44
N GLU A 11 1.74 -4.34 -8.24
CA GLU A 11 1.76 -5.25 -7.09
C GLU A 11 3.01 -6.14 -7.13
N GLN A 12 3.26 -6.80 -8.26
CA GLN A 12 4.44 -7.65 -8.43
C GLN A 12 5.75 -6.88 -8.26
N GLU A 13 5.81 -5.66 -8.78
CA GLU A 13 6.98 -4.81 -8.65
C GLU A 13 7.21 -4.41 -7.19
N LEU A 14 6.17 -4.00 -6.47
CA LEU A 14 6.26 -3.69 -5.05
C LEU A 14 6.65 -4.91 -4.22
N GLY A 15 6.08 -6.08 -4.50
CA GLY A 15 6.39 -7.32 -3.80
C GLY A 15 7.87 -7.68 -3.93
N LYS A 16 8.42 -7.57 -5.15
CA LYS A 16 9.86 -7.75 -5.42
C LYS A 16 10.72 -6.72 -4.70
N GLN A 17 10.34 -5.44 -4.74
CA GLN A 17 11.07 -4.36 -4.06
C GLN A 17 11.11 -4.58 -2.55
N ILE A 18 9.97 -4.93 -1.93
CA ILE A 18 9.88 -5.19 -0.50
C ILE A 18 10.71 -6.43 -0.15
N TYR A 19 10.55 -7.54 -0.87
CA TYR A 19 11.32 -8.76 -0.63
C TYR A 19 12.84 -8.51 -0.72
N ALA A 20 13.29 -7.75 -1.72
CA ALA A 20 14.69 -7.37 -1.88
C ALA A 20 15.18 -6.45 -0.76
N ALA A 21 14.40 -5.43 -0.39
CA ALA A 21 14.73 -4.50 0.70
C ALA A 21 14.89 -5.23 2.04
N LEU A 22 14.08 -6.27 2.28
CA LEU A 22 14.16 -7.13 3.47
C LEU A 22 15.25 -8.19 3.38
N GLN A 23 16.05 -8.24 2.31
CA GLN A 23 17.05 -9.29 2.07
C GLN A 23 16.43 -10.70 2.15
N GLY A 24 15.22 -10.87 1.59
CA GLY A 24 14.35 -12.02 1.82
C GLY A 24 15.03 -13.38 1.67
N GLN A 25 15.86 -13.57 0.64
CA GLN A 25 16.59 -14.83 0.44
C GLN A 25 17.48 -15.19 1.65
N VAL A 26 18.22 -14.21 2.17
CA VAL A 26 19.14 -14.39 3.31
C VAL A 26 18.34 -14.59 4.59
N VAL A 27 17.32 -13.76 4.82
CA VAL A 27 16.48 -13.83 6.02
C VAL A 27 15.71 -15.15 6.08
N GLU A 28 15.12 -15.61 4.98
CA GLU A 28 14.43 -16.91 4.94
C GLU A 28 15.38 -18.09 5.15
N ALA A 29 16.63 -18.01 4.68
CA ALA A 29 17.64 -19.02 4.98
C ALA A 29 17.96 -19.06 6.49
N ILE A 30 18.05 -17.90 7.14
CA ILE A 30 18.23 -17.79 8.59
C ILE A 30 17.01 -18.37 9.31
N ILE A 31 15.79 -17.98 8.92
CA ILE A 31 14.54 -18.51 9.50
C ILE A 31 14.57 -20.03 9.45
N ARG A 32 14.77 -20.62 8.26
CA ARG A 32 14.83 -22.08 8.07
C ARG A 32 15.89 -22.77 8.93
N SER A 33 17.05 -22.13 9.14
CA SER A 33 18.12 -22.69 9.98
C SER A 33 17.88 -22.54 11.49
N ALA A 34 17.11 -21.53 11.89
CA ALA A 34 16.79 -21.25 13.29
C ALA A 34 15.54 -22.02 13.75
N THR A 35 14.60 -22.26 12.83
CA THR A 35 13.41 -23.06 13.07
C THR A 35 13.69 -24.52 12.80
N ASP A 36 14.01 -25.27 13.86
CA ASP A 36 13.67 -26.69 13.83
C ASP A 36 12.14 -26.90 13.89
N SER A 37 11.32 -25.99 14.48
CA SER A 37 9.86 -26.22 14.62
C SER A 37 8.96 -25.10 15.26
N THR A 38 9.08 -23.78 15.05
CA THR A 38 8.37 -22.83 15.99
C THR A 38 7.24 -21.94 15.44
N ALA A 39 7.37 -21.28 14.28
CA ALA A 39 6.32 -20.35 13.82
C ALA A 39 5.18 -21.05 13.08
N ASN A 40 5.50 -21.93 12.12
CA ASN A 40 4.53 -22.72 11.37
C ASN A 40 3.83 -23.75 12.28
N ASP A 41 4.57 -24.26 13.26
CA ASP A 41 4.07 -25.14 14.33
C ASP A 41 3.06 -24.45 15.25
N TYR A 42 3.20 -23.14 15.52
CA TYR A 42 2.22 -22.44 16.35
C TYR A 42 0.85 -22.39 15.68
N TRP A 43 0.78 -21.93 14.42
CA TRP A 43 -0.49 -21.87 13.69
C TRP A 43 -1.09 -23.26 13.53
N ARG A 44 -0.28 -24.24 13.12
CA ARG A 44 -0.76 -25.62 12.98
C ARG A 44 -1.22 -26.21 14.30
N SER A 45 -0.44 -26.09 15.38
CA SER A 45 -0.83 -26.58 16.71
C SER A 45 -2.11 -25.91 17.20
N ARG A 46 -2.28 -24.61 16.93
CA ARG A 46 -3.51 -23.88 17.26
C ARG A 46 -4.69 -24.44 16.47
N MET A 47 -4.55 -24.60 15.15
CA MET A 47 -5.63 -25.11 14.29
C MET A 47 -6.01 -26.54 14.65
N GLU A 48 -5.04 -27.45 14.81
CA GLU A 48 -5.27 -28.85 15.18
C GLU A 48 -5.87 -28.99 16.59
N GLY A 49 -5.53 -28.10 17.52
CA GLY A 49 -5.98 -28.18 18.91
C GLY A 49 -7.32 -27.51 19.19
N HIS A 50 -7.69 -26.45 18.46
CA HIS A 50 -8.82 -25.57 18.79
C HIS A 50 -9.82 -25.36 17.65
N CYS A 51 -9.55 -25.85 16.45
CA CYS A 51 -10.40 -25.66 15.28
C CYS A 51 -10.89 -27.01 14.76
N MET A 52 -11.99 -27.01 14.00
CA MET A 52 -12.49 -28.21 13.35
C MET A 52 -11.85 -28.34 11.97
N LYS A 53 -11.04 -29.37 11.75
CA LYS A 53 -10.48 -29.67 10.44
C LYS A 53 -11.58 -30.12 9.47
N VAL A 54 -11.56 -29.59 8.26
CA VAL A 54 -12.51 -29.91 7.19
C VAL A 54 -12.05 -31.21 6.53
N GLU A 55 -12.76 -32.28 6.85
CA GLU A 55 -12.52 -33.61 6.29
C GLU A 55 -13.76 -34.08 5.52
N GLN A 56 -13.58 -34.90 4.49
CA GLN A 56 -14.69 -35.46 3.72
C GLN A 56 -15.73 -36.17 4.61
N ALA A 57 -15.28 -36.81 5.69
CA ALA A 57 -16.14 -37.52 6.62
C ALA A 57 -16.86 -36.61 7.64
N LEU A 58 -16.38 -35.39 7.85
CA LEU A 58 -16.91 -34.45 8.85
C LEU A 58 -17.79 -33.37 8.21
N LEU A 59 -17.31 -32.75 7.13
CA LEU A 59 -17.95 -31.64 6.42
C LEU A 59 -17.94 -31.91 4.90
N PRO A 60 -18.68 -32.92 4.41
CA PRO A 60 -18.58 -33.39 3.03
C PRO A 60 -18.83 -32.31 1.98
N ASP A 61 -19.86 -31.47 2.19
CA ASP A 61 -20.24 -30.43 1.23
C ASP A 61 -19.22 -29.31 1.15
N PHE A 62 -18.71 -28.86 2.30
CA PHE A 62 -17.69 -27.81 2.35
C PHE A 62 -16.33 -28.34 1.86
N HIS A 63 -15.95 -29.56 2.23
CA HIS A 63 -14.77 -30.23 1.70
C HIS A 63 -14.82 -30.32 0.17
N ARG A 64 -15.96 -30.74 -0.40
CA ARG A 64 -16.18 -30.76 -1.85
C ARG A 64 -15.98 -29.37 -2.46
N LEU A 65 -16.59 -28.34 -1.89
CA LEU A 65 -16.45 -26.94 -2.34
C LEU A 65 -14.98 -26.51 -2.36
N CYS A 66 -14.24 -26.74 -1.27
CA CYS A 66 -12.82 -26.42 -1.17
C CYS A 66 -11.99 -27.12 -2.25
N MET A 67 -12.25 -28.40 -2.50
CA MET A 67 -11.55 -29.17 -3.54
C MET A 67 -11.88 -28.67 -4.96
N GLU A 68 -13.16 -28.37 -5.24
CA GLU A 68 -13.58 -27.76 -6.52
C GLU A 68 -12.89 -26.42 -6.77
N VAL A 69 -12.75 -25.58 -5.74
CA VAL A 69 -12.04 -24.30 -5.84
C VAL A 69 -10.56 -24.51 -6.16
N LYS A 70 -9.89 -25.43 -5.46
CA LYS A 70 -8.47 -25.77 -5.76
C LYS A 70 -8.29 -26.26 -7.19
N GLU A 71 -9.15 -27.18 -7.64
CA GLU A 71 -9.11 -27.72 -9.00
C GLU A 71 -9.31 -26.62 -10.03
N ARG A 72 -10.31 -25.76 -9.82
CA ARG A 72 -10.64 -24.67 -10.75
C ARG A 72 -9.54 -23.61 -10.84
N LEU A 73 -8.81 -23.36 -9.76
CA LEU A 73 -7.65 -22.47 -9.73
C LEU A 73 -6.35 -23.17 -10.12
N GLY A 74 -6.37 -24.48 -10.41
CA GLY A 74 -5.18 -25.24 -10.80
C GLY A 74 -4.13 -25.37 -9.71
N PHE A 75 -4.49 -25.19 -8.44
CA PHE A 75 -3.54 -25.21 -7.33
C PHE A 75 -3.34 -26.62 -6.77
N THR A 76 -2.12 -27.14 -6.93
CA THR A 76 -1.80 -28.56 -6.66
C THR A 76 -1.14 -28.80 -5.30
N GLU A 77 -0.58 -27.78 -4.67
CA GLU A 77 0.05 -27.92 -3.36
C GLU A 77 -0.98 -28.29 -2.28
N PRO A 78 -0.57 -29.01 -1.22
CA PRO A 78 -1.48 -29.42 -0.16
C PRO A 78 -2.03 -28.21 0.61
N VAL A 79 -3.32 -28.26 0.97
CA VAL A 79 -3.99 -27.23 1.77
C VAL A 79 -4.89 -27.92 2.77
N ASP A 80 -4.71 -27.61 4.05
CA ASP A 80 -5.63 -27.98 5.11
C ASP A 80 -6.65 -26.85 5.31
N PHE A 81 -7.92 -27.21 5.36
CA PHE A 81 -9.02 -26.27 5.62
C PHE A 81 -9.53 -26.47 7.04
N TYR A 82 -9.83 -25.37 7.74
CA TYR A 82 -10.36 -25.41 9.12
C TYR A 82 -11.58 -24.50 9.27
N VAL A 83 -12.43 -24.86 10.23
CA VAL A 83 -13.52 -24.03 10.72
C VAL A 83 -13.23 -23.63 12.17
N THR A 84 -13.19 -22.33 12.42
CA THR A 84 -13.06 -21.78 13.78
C THR A 84 -14.42 -21.33 14.30
N GLY A 85 -14.77 -21.73 15.52
CA GLY A 85 -15.96 -21.23 16.21
C GLY A 85 -15.80 -19.76 16.59
N ASP A 86 -16.38 -18.86 15.79
CA ASP A 86 -16.28 -17.41 15.97
C ASP A 86 -17.49 -16.72 15.33
N SER A 87 -18.05 -15.73 16.03
CA SER A 87 -19.20 -14.93 15.58
C SER A 87 -18.82 -13.79 14.63
N THR A 88 -17.53 -13.46 14.52
CA THR A 88 -17.03 -12.47 13.57
C THR A 88 -16.95 -13.06 12.17
N LEU A 89 -17.31 -12.27 11.16
CA LEU A 89 -17.20 -12.68 9.75
C LEU A 89 -15.76 -12.54 9.31
N ASN A 90 -15.06 -13.67 9.17
CA ASN A 90 -13.67 -13.67 8.75
C ASN A 90 -13.27 -14.99 8.08
N ALA A 91 -12.29 -14.90 7.20
CA ALA A 91 -11.51 -16.00 6.69
C ALA A 91 -10.05 -15.53 6.58
N PHE A 92 -9.10 -16.46 6.65
CA PHE A 92 -7.70 -16.12 6.46
C PHE A 92 -6.92 -17.32 5.92
N SER A 93 -5.75 -17.02 5.36
CA SER A 93 -4.81 -17.99 4.82
C SER A 93 -3.43 -17.85 5.46
N VAL A 94 -2.71 -18.97 5.57
CA VAL A 94 -1.32 -19.02 6.05
C VAL A 94 -0.50 -19.90 5.12
N ALA A 95 0.55 -19.34 4.55
CA ALA A 95 1.49 -20.10 3.72
C ALA A 95 2.45 -20.95 4.55
N SER A 96 2.64 -22.21 4.15
CA SER A 96 3.71 -23.06 4.68
C SER A 96 5.09 -22.57 4.21
N ASP A 97 6.11 -22.66 5.06
CA ASP A 97 7.53 -22.58 4.69
C ASP A 97 8.23 -23.95 4.54
N VAL A 98 7.55 -25.04 4.90
CA VAL A 98 8.09 -26.39 4.83
C VAL A 98 7.59 -27.08 3.57
N GLU A 99 8.52 -27.58 2.75
CA GLU A 99 8.22 -28.31 1.52
C GLU A 99 7.33 -29.52 1.82
N GLY A 100 6.23 -29.65 1.08
CA GLY A 100 5.25 -30.73 1.24
C GLY A 100 4.33 -30.61 2.45
N GLN A 101 4.53 -29.65 3.35
CA GLN A 101 3.60 -29.38 4.43
C GLN A 101 2.42 -28.54 3.90
N PRO A 102 1.15 -28.87 4.25
CA PRO A 102 -0.01 -28.15 3.75
C PRO A 102 -0.03 -26.67 4.13
N HIS A 103 -0.47 -25.79 3.22
CA HIS A 103 -0.93 -24.46 3.60
C HIS A 103 -2.20 -24.55 4.46
N ILE A 104 -2.59 -23.45 5.10
CA ILE A 104 -3.80 -23.41 5.93
C ILE A 104 -4.75 -22.36 5.37
N ILE A 105 -6.03 -22.73 5.24
CA ILE A 105 -7.13 -21.78 5.07
C ILE A 105 -8.12 -22.01 6.21
N ASN A 106 -8.46 -20.95 6.94
CA ASN A 106 -9.44 -21.00 8.01
C ASN A 106 -10.65 -20.12 7.67
N VAL A 107 -11.85 -20.61 8.01
CA VAL A 107 -13.09 -19.87 7.90
C VAL A 107 -13.80 -19.84 9.26
N ASN A 108 -14.31 -18.67 9.65
CA ASN A 108 -15.11 -18.57 10.87
C ASN A 108 -16.52 -19.16 10.67
N SER A 109 -17.06 -19.79 11.70
CA SER A 109 -18.37 -20.45 11.67
C SER A 109 -19.52 -19.53 11.25
N SER A 110 -19.47 -18.25 11.63
CA SER A 110 -20.46 -17.22 11.25
C SER A 110 -20.68 -17.09 9.74
N MET A 111 -19.67 -17.43 8.93
CA MET A 111 -19.73 -17.35 7.47
C MET A 111 -20.71 -18.37 6.88
N PHE A 112 -20.88 -19.54 7.52
CA PHE A 112 -21.75 -20.61 7.03
C PHE A 112 -23.24 -20.28 7.15
N ASP A 113 -23.60 -19.46 8.14
CA ASP A 113 -24.98 -19.01 8.34
C ASP A 113 -25.39 -17.88 7.38
N LEU A 114 -24.40 -17.14 6.87
CA LEU A 114 -24.62 -15.90 6.10
C LEU A 114 -24.37 -16.05 4.60
N MET A 115 -23.37 -16.85 4.22
CA MET A 115 -22.92 -16.97 2.83
C MET A 115 -23.64 -18.11 2.11
N SER A 116 -24.05 -17.85 0.87
CA SER A 116 -24.42 -18.90 -0.08
C SER A 116 -23.19 -19.68 -0.56
N GLU A 117 -23.42 -20.80 -1.23
CA GLU A 117 -22.33 -21.64 -1.75
C GLU A 117 -21.42 -20.88 -2.73
N ASP A 118 -21.98 -20.03 -3.60
CA ASP A 118 -21.22 -19.21 -4.55
C ASP A 118 -20.41 -18.09 -3.85
N GLU A 119 -20.99 -17.47 -2.82
CA GLU A 119 -20.27 -16.48 -2.01
C GLU A 119 -19.13 -17.15 -1.21
N MET A 120 -19.36 -18.36 -0.70
CA MET A 120 -18.32 -19.14 -0.03
C MET A 120 -17.21 -19.56 -1.01
N ARG A 121 -17.54 -19.96 -2.26
CA ARG A 121 -16.55 -20.20 -3.31
C ARG A 121 -15.68 -18.98 -3.57
N PHE A 122 -16.29 -17.79 -3.62
CA PHE A 122 -15.57 -16.54 -3.77
C PHE A 122 -14.58 -16.32 -2.61
N VAL A 123 -15.03 -16.48 -1.35
CA VAL A 123 -14.17 -16.32 -0.16
C VAL A 123 -13.01 -17.31 -0.16
N ILE A 124 -13.26 -18.60 -0.42
CA ILE A 124 -12.18 -19.60 -0.47
C ILE A 124 -11.23 -19.35 -1.63
N GLY A 125 -11.75 -18.96 -2.79
CA GLY A 125 -10.92 -18.62 -3.96
C GLY A 125 -10.04 -17.39 -3.70
N HIS A 126 -10.57 -16.41 -2.95
CA HIS A 126 -9.83 -15.24 -2.52
C HIS A 126 -8.68 -15.62 -1.57
N GLU A 127 -8.96 -16.37 -0.50
CA GLU A 127 -7.93 -16.83 0.43
C GLU A 127 -6.86 -17.72 -0.23
N LEU A 128 -7.28 -18.58 -1.16
CA LEU A 128 -6.33 -19.37 -1.94
C LEU A 128 -5.51 -18.48 -2.89
N GLY A 129 -6.10 -17.41 -3.42
CA GLY A 129 -5.42 -16.41 -4.21
C GLY A 129 -4.21 -15.79 -3.49
N HIS A 130 -4.34 -15.49 -2.20
CA HIS A 130 -3.23 -15.00 -1.39
C HIS A 130 -2.08 -16.00 -1.22
N ILE A 131 -2.40 -17.30 -1.17
CA ILE A 131 -1.37 -18.36 -1.14
C ILE A 131 -0.70 -18.45 -2.51
N ILE A 132 -1.48 -18.49 -3.60
CA ILE A 132 -0.98 -18.58 -4.98
C ILE A 132 -0.07 -17.38 -5.30
N ASN A 133 -0.47 -16.18 -4.89
CA ASN A 133 0.28 -14.95 -5.14
C ASN A 133 1.45 -14.73 -4.16
N LYS A 134 1.58 -15.59 -3.14
CA LYS A 134 2.62 -15.55 -2.09
C LYS A 134 2.55 -14.33 -1.17
N ASP A 135 1.39 -13.69 -1.07
CA ASP A 135 1.15 -12.51 -0.22
C ASP A 135 1.39 -12.84 1.25
N THR A 136 0.84 -13.97 1.70
CA THR A 136 0.98 -14.44 3.10
C THR A 136 2.42 -14.82 3.44
N ALA A 137 3.20 -15.30 2.46
CA ALA A 137 4.62 -15.58 2.64
C ALA A 137 5.44 -14.28 2.78
N LEU A 138 5.16 -13.27 1.96
CA LEU A 138 5.78 -11.95 2.08
C LEU A 138 5.41 -11.28 3.40
N LYS A 139 4.15 -11.34 3.83
CA LYS A 139 3.68 -10.79 5.10
C LYS A 139 4.37 -11.44 6.30
N ARG A 140 4.59 -12.76 6.27
CA ARG A 140 5.40 -13.46 7.27
C ARG A 140 6.84 -12.95 7.31
N LEU A 141 7.48 -12.74 6.15
CA LEU A 141 8.83 -12.18 6.08
C LEU A 141 8.87 -10.77 6.67
N ILE A 142 7.90 -9.91 6.33
CA ILE A 142 7.76 -8.56 6.89
C ILE A 142 7.66 -8.62 8.41
N TYR A 143 6.78 -9.46 8.96
CA TYR A 143 6.60 -9.60 10.42
C TYR A 143 7.79 -10.22 11.13
N PHE A 144 8.58 -11.03 10.45
CA PHE A 144 9.83 -11.53 11.02
C PHE A 144 10.86 -10.41 11.19
N VAL A 145 11.02 -9.55 10.17
CA VAL A 145 11.97 -8.42 10.21
C VAL A 145 11.46 -7.29 11.11
N PHE A 146 10.15 -7.05 11.10
CA PHE A 146 9.48 -6.01 11.89
C PHE A 146 8.35 -6.63 12.71
N PRO A 147 8.65 -7.27 13.86
CA PRO A 147 7.61 -7.84 14.70
C PRO A 147 6.66 -6.74 15.19
N PRO A 148 5.35 -6.82 14.89
CA PRO A 148 4.40 -5.71 15.11
C PRO A 148 4.37 -5.18 16.55
N GLU A 149 4.69 -6.02 17.52
CA GLU A 149 4.69 -5.69 18.95
C GLU A 149 5.92 -4.90 19.39
N THR A 150 6.99 -4.87 18.59
CA THR A 150 8.30 -4.34 19.02
C THR A 150 8.92 -3.34 18.07
N THR A 151 8.72 -3.52 16.76
CA THR A 151 9.46 -2.77 15.73
C THR A 151 8.53 -2.38 14.61
N GLN A 152 8.68 -1.15 14.12
CA GLN A 152 7.91 -0.62 12.99
C GLN A 152 8.83 -0.43 11.77
N PRO A 153 8.39 -0.76 10.55
CA PRO A 153 9.15 -0.44 9.35
C PRO A 153 9.33 1.09 9.21
N PRO A 154 10.37 1.57 8.50
CA PRO A 154 10.45 2.98 8.11
C PRO A 154 9.19 3.43 7.34
N VAL A 155 8.78 4.70 7.50
CA VAL A 155 7.53 5.23 6.93
C VAL A 155 7.43 5.00 5.41
N THR A 156 8.54 5.18 4.68
CA THR A 156 8.66 4.87 3.25
C THR A 156 8.26 3.44 2.91
N LEU A 157 8.76 2.49 3.70
CA LEU A 157 8.49 1.08 3.53
C LEU A 157 7.06 0.74 3.95
N GLN A 158 6.53 1.37 5.01
CA GLN A 158 5.13 1.21 5.41
C GLN A 158 4.17 1.58 4.28
N TYR A 159 4.42 2.68 3.55
CA TYR A 159 3.55 3.07 2.44
C TYR A 159 3.62 2.09 1.26
N LYS A 160 4.79 1.53 0.97
CA LYS A 160 4.95 0.48 -0.05
C LYS A 160 4.27 -0.82 0.36
N ILE A 161 4.43 -1.26 1.60
CA ILE A 161 3.75 -2.45 2.15
C ILE A 161 2.24 -2.26 2.08
N ARG A 162 1.72 -1.12 2.56
CA ARG A 162 0.29 -0.80 2.49
C ARG A 162 -0.24 -0.85 1.05
N LEU A 163 0.46 -0.23 0.10
CA LEU A 163 0.03 -0.23 -1.29
C LEU A 163 0.09 -1.64 -1.89
N HIS A 164 1.15 -2.41 -1.59
CA HIS A 164 1.25 -3.81 -1.99
C HIS A 164 0.06 -4.62 -1.47
N ASP A 165 -0.21 -4.59 -0.16
CA ASP A 165 -1.32 -5.30 0.45
C ASP A 165 -2.66 -4.90 -0.20
N GLN A 166 -2.88 -3.61 -0.45
CA GLN A 166 -4.10 -3.16 -1.10
C GLN A 166 -4.26 -3.68 -2.52
N LEU A 167 -3.19 -3.80 -3.30
CA LEU A 167 -3.24 -4.34 -4.65
C LEU A 167 -3.34 -5.87 -4.64
N ALA A 168 -2.70 -6.53 -3.68
CA ALA A 168 -2.80 -7.97 -3.46
C ALA A 168 -4.24 -8.40 -3.19
N GLU A 169 -5.02 -7.60 -2.46
CA GLU A 169 -6.46 -7.81 -2.30
C GLU A 169 -7.22 -7.80 -3.63
N LEU A 170 -6.88 -6.88 -4.55
CA LEU A 170 -7.51 -6.83 -5.88
C LEU A 170 -7.12 -8.03 -6.74
N VAL A 171 -5.89 -8.55 -6.58
CA VAL A 171 -5.45 -9.78 -7.22
C VAL A 171 -6.19 -10.99 -6.64
N ALA A 172 -6.29 -11.09 -5.32
CA ALA A 172 -7.03 -12.15 -4.63
C ALA A 172 -8.53 -12.13 -5.00
N ASP A 173 -9.14 -10.96 -5.19
CA ASP A 173 -10.50 -10.83 -5.70
C ASP A 173 -10.67 -11.47 -7.09
N ARG A 174 -9.68 -11.34 -7.98
CA ARG A 174 -9.68 -12.01 -9.29
C ARG A 174 -9.67 -13.53 -9.14
N TYR A 175 -8.88 -14.08 -8.21
CA TYR A 175 -8.89 -15.51 -7.90
C TYR A 175 -10.24 -15.97 -7.33
N GLY A 176 -10.82 -15.20 -6.41
CA GLY A 176 -12.17 -15.44 -5.90
C GLY A 176 -13.21 -15.47 -7.03
N TYR A 177 -13.16 -14.52 -7.96
CA TYR A 177 -14.04 -14.51 -9.12
C TYR A 177 -13.77 -15.68 -10.06
N LEU A 178 -12.50 -16.07 -10.31
CA LEU A 178 -12.20 -17.23 -11.14
C LEU A 178 -12.72 -18.53 -10.54
N ALA A 179 -12.67 -18.69 -9.22
CA ALA A 179 -13.17 -19.86 -8.49
C ALA A 179 -14.71 -19.96 -8.55
N ASN A 180 -15.39 -18.84 -8.68
CA ASN A 180 -16.86 -18.77 -8.67
C ASN A 180 -17.46 -18.61 -10.08
N GLY A 181 -17.04 -17.58 -10.82
CA GLY A 181 -17.53 -17.17 -12.14
C GLY A 181 -18.79 -16.29 -12.10
N ASN A 182 -19.32 -16.03 -10.90
CA ASN A 182 -20.54 -15.27 -10.66
C ASN A 182 -20.20 -13.92 -10.01
N LEU A 183 -20.18 -12.85 -10.81
CA LEU A 183 -19.88 -11.49 -10.32
C LEU A 183 -20.84 -11.05 -9.22
N ASN A 184 -22.13 -11.39 -9.34
CA ASN A 184 -23.16 -10.97 -8.39
C ASN A 184 -22.87 -11.54 -7.00
N ALA A 185 -22.48 -12.81 -6.92
CA ALA A 185 -22.10 -13.44 -5.66
C ALA A 185 -20.83 -12.81 -5.05
N CYS A 186 -19.85 -12.42 -5.87
CA CYS A 186 -18.66 -11.72 -5.37
C CYS A 186 -19.04 -10.35 -4.76
N VAL A 187 -19.91 -9.59 -5.46
CA VAL A 187 -20.39 -8.30 -4.97
C VAL A 187 -21.20 -8.47 -3.69
N THR A 188 -22.16 -9.40 -3.65
CA THR A 188 -22.98 -9.61 -2.44
C THR A 188 -22.14 -10.08 -1.26
N ALA A 189 -21.09 -10.89 -1.47
CA ALA A 189 -20.15 -11.26 -0.43
C ALA A 189 -19.50 -10.03 0.23
N PHE A 190 -19.02 -9.04 -0.53
CA PHE A 190 -18.46 -7.80 0.04
C PHE A 190 -19.44 -7.05 0.93
N PHE A 191 -20.69 -6.91 0.49
CA PHE A 191 -21.71 -6.21 1.26
C PHE A 191 -22.14 -7.01 2.51
N LYS A 192 -22.20 -8.34 2.43
CA LYS A 192 -22.44 -9.22 3.57
C LYS A 192 -21.32 -9.11 4.59
N MET A 193 -20.06 -9.18 4.15
CA MET A 193 -18.88 -9.02 5.02
C MET A 193 -18.88 -7.65 5.72
N ALA A 194 -19.22 -6.58 5.01
CA ALA A 194 -19.20 -5.23 5.56
C ALA A 194 -20.35 -4.93 6.54
N SER A 195 -21.48 -5.62 6.41
CA SER A 195 -22.71 -5.28 7.13
C SER A 195 -23.19 -6.33 8.13
N GLY A 196 -22.78 -7.59 7.96
CA GLY A 196 -23.34 -8.73 8.67
C GLY A 196 -24.78 -9.08 8.29
N LEU A 197 -25.30 -8.48 7.23
CA LEU A 197 -26.71 -8.61 6.85
C LEU A 197 -26.93 -9.68 5.79
N ASP A 198 -27.94 -10.51 5.98
CA ASP A 198 -28.39 -11.45 4.94
C ASP A 198 -29.19 -10.71 3.87
N LEU A 199 -28.49 -10.27 2.83
CA LEU A 199 -29.06 -9.46 1.73
C LEU A 199 -30.19 -10.18 0.98
N GLY A 200 -30.19 -11.52 0.97
CA GLY A 200 -31.27 -12.31 0.39
C GLY A 200 -32.58 -12.13 1.15
N LYS A 201 -32.52 -12.11 2.49
CA LYS A 201 -33.69 -11.84 3.35
C LYS A 201 -34.14 -10.38 3.28
N MET A 202 -33.25 -9.46 2.94
CA MET A 202 -33.56 -8.02 2.85
C MET A 202 -34.11 -7.58 1.49
N ASN A 203 -34.17 -8.48 0.50
CA ASN A 203 -34.65 -8.20 -0.85
C ASN A 203 -33.91 -7.04 -1.53
N VAL A 204 -32.58 -6.94 -1.30
CA VAL A 204 -31.73 -5.93 -1.94
C VAL A 204 -31.25 -6.46 -3.28
N SER A 205 -31.53 -5.73 -4.37
CA SER A 205 -31.09 -6.13 -5.71
C SER A 205 -29.62 -5.82 -5.96
N ILE A 206 -28.97 -6.63 -6.79
CA ILE A 206 -27.58 -6.41 -7.21
C ILE A 206 -27.39 -5.05 -7.88
N ASP A 207 -28.35 -4.61 -8.72
CA ASP A 207 -28.30 -3.31 -9.39
C ASP A 207 -28.27 -2.15 -8.37
N THR A 208 -29.00 -2.31 -7.26
CA THR A 208 -29.01 -1.32 -6.18
C THR A 208 -27.65 -1.25 -5.47
N LEU A 209 -27.04 -2.41 -5.21
CA LEU A 209 -25.71 -2.49 -4.60
C LEU A 209 -24.65 -1.86 -5.51
N LEU A 210 -24.69 -2.13 -6.81
CA LEU A 210 -23.75 -1.56 -7.79
C LEU A 210 -23.93 -0.04 -7.95
N ALA A 211 -25.17 0.45 -7.92
CA ALA A 211 -25.46 1.87 -7.94
C ALA A 211 -24.94 2.60 -6.68
N ASP A 212 -25.16 2.01 -5.49
CA ASP A 212 -24.60 2.55 -4.24
C ASP A 212 -23.06 2.53 -4.25
N ASN A 213 -22.47 1.44 -4.75
CA ASN A 213 -21.03 1.31 -4.91
C ASN A 213 -20.45 2.43 -5.78
N SER A 214 -21.07 2.70 -6.93
CA SER A 214 -20.64 3.76 -7.87
C SER A 214 -20.72 5.14 -7.23
N LYS A 215 -21.79 5.42 -6.48
CA LYS A 215 -21.94 6.69 -5.74
C LYS A 215 -20.85 6.86 -4.68
N ARG A 216 -20.49 5.79 -3.97
CA ARG A 216 -19.41 5.82 -2.97
C ARG A 216 -18.05 5.95 -3.62
N LEU A 217 -17.81 5.30 -4.76
CA LEU A 217 -16.56 5.41 -5.50
C LEU A 217 -16.31 6.85 -5.95
N ASP A 218 -17.33 7.56 -6.44
CA ASP A 218 -17.25 8.98 -6.83
C ASP A 218 -16.75 9.88 -5.68
N TYR A 219 -17.04 9.54 -4.42
CA TYR A 219 -16.49 10.25 -3.26
C TYR A 219 -14.96 10.11 -3.15
N PHE A 220 -14.42 8.91 -3.42
CA PHE A 220 -12.98 8.65 -3.40
C PHE A 220 -12.27 9.24 -4.62
N LEU A 221 -12.92 9.20 -5.79
CA LEU A 221 -12.40 9.79 -7.03
C LEU A 221 -12.29 11.32 -6.95
N ARG A 222 -13.27 12.00 -6.34
CA ARG A 222 -13.26 13.47 -6.16
C ARG A 222 -12.36 13.95 -5.01
N ASP A 223 -11.32 13.18 -4.73
CA ASP A 223 -10.23 13.52 -3.82
C ASP A 223 -10.62 13.81 -2.36
N ARG A 224 -11.76 13.27 -1.92
CA ARG A 224 -12.22 13.40 -0.51
C ARG A 224 -11.91 12.17 0.34
N GLY A 225 -11.49 11.07 -0.27
CA GLY A 225 -11.27 9.80 0.42
C GLY A 225 -9.80 9.45 0.56
N LEU A 226 -9.40 9.08 1.78
CA LEU A 226 -8.09 8.51 2.11
C LEU A 226 -8.30 7.11 2.70
N SER A 227 -7.58 6.11 2.19
CA SER A 227 -7.61 4.74 2.75
C SER A 227 -6.25 4.33 3.25
N ARG A 228 -6.03 4.50 4.57
CA ARG A 228 -4.80 4.06 5.26
C ARG A 228 -4.87 2.61 5.77
N TYR A 229 -5.98 1.91 5.57
CA TYR A 229 -6.13 0.51 5.97
C TYR A 229 -5.39 -0.43 5.01
N GLU A 230 -5.01 -1.61 5.52
CA GLU A 230 -4.36 -2.68 4.75
C GLU A 230 -5.24 -3.16 3.59
N HIS A 231 -6.56 -3.21 3.80
CA HIS A 231 -7.53 -3.52 2.75
C HIS A 231 -8.02 -2.23 2.07
N PRO A 232 -8.14 -2.21 0.73
CA PRO A 232 -8.75 -1.10 0.03
C PRO A 232 -10.25 -1.05 0.36
N VAL A 233 -10.82 0.15 0.33
CA VAL A 233 -12.26 0.31 0.58
C VAL A 233 -13.07 -0.48 -0.45
N ASN A 234 -14.14 -1.15 0.02
CA ASN A 234 -14.98 -2.01 -0.82
C ASN A 234 -15.42 -1.40 -2.16
N PRO A 235 -15.72 -0.08 -2.28
CA PRO A 235 -16.01 0.54 -3.56
C PRO A 235 -14.96 0.32 -4.65
N ILE A 236 -13.69 0.36 -4.28
CA ILE A 236 -12.56 0.11 -5.20
C ILE A 236 -12.53 -1.37 -5.59
N ARG A 237 -12.66 -2.29 -4.63
CA ARG A 237 -12.65 -3.74 -4.87
C ARG A 237 -13.76 -4.19 -5.80
N VAL A 238 -15.00 -3.76 -5.53
CA VAL A 238 -16.17 -4.07 -6.36
C VAL A 238 -15.99 -3.54 -7.78
N GLN A 239 -15.49 -2.31 -7.95
CA GLN A 239 -15.26 -1.76 -9.27
C GLN A 239 -14.10 -2.44 -10.01
N ALA A 240 -13.00 -2.75 -9.33
CA ALA A 240 -11.87 -3.49 -9.89
C ALA A 240 -12.31 -4.87 -10.39
N LEU A 241 -13.13 -5.58 -9.60
CA LEU A 241 -13.64 -6.89 -9.98
C LEU A 241 -14.63 -6.81 -11.15
N ARG A 242 -15.49 -5.78 -11.16
CA ARG A 242 -16.38 -5.51 -12.29
C ARG A 242 -15.58 -5.28 -13.56
N LEU A 243 -14.58 -4.39 -13.53
CA LEU A 243 -13.67 -4.15 -14.66
C LEU A 243 -13.00 -5.45 -15.12
N PHE A 244 -12.46 -6.25 -14.20
CA PHE A 244 -11.84 -7.53 -14.53
C PHE A 244 -12.81 -8.49 -15.23
N SER A 245 -14.05 -8.55 -14.77
CA SER A 245 -15.08 -9.43 -15.34
C SER A 245 -15.64 -8.94 -16.69
N SER A 246 -15.67 -7.64 -16.94
CA SER A 246 -16.46 -7.05 -18.04
C SER A 246 -15.67 -6.30 -19.10
N ALA A 247 -14.43 -5.86 -18.82
CA ALA A 247 -13.59 -5.23 -19.83
C ALA A 247 -13.51 -6.12 -21.08
N GLU A 248 -13.36 -5.57 -22.27
CA GLU A 248 -13.29 -6.37 -23.50
C GLU A 248 -11.87 -6.86 -23.77
N ASN A 249 -10.87 -6.05 -23.41
CA ASN A 249 -9.46 -6.29 -23.65
C ASN A 249 -8.59 -5.77 -22.50
N GLU A 250 -7.29 -6.05 -22.56
CA GLU A 250 -6.33 -5.70 -21.52
C GLU A 250 -6.08 -4.19 -21.39
N GLU A 251 -6.22 -3.44 -22.49
CA GLU A 251 -6.04 -1.98 -22.51
C GLU A 251 -7.17 -1.28 -21.77
N GLU A 252 -8.42 -1.70 -21.98
CA GLU A 252 -9.59 -1.19 -21.24
C GLU A 252 -9.47 -1.52 -19.74
N LEU A 253 -9.07 -2.76 -19.42
CA LEU A 253 -8.83 -3.17 -18.04
C LEU A 253 -7.74 -2.30 -17.40
N ALA A 254 -6.60 -2.11 -18.08
CA ALA A 254 -5.49 -1.30 -17.58
C ALA A 254 -5.93 0.15 -17.32
N ALA A 255 -6.59 0.79 -18.29
CA ALA A 255 -7.07 2.16 -18.15
C ALA A 255 -8.04 2.34 -16.96
N GLY A 256 -8.98 1.41 -16.78
CA GLY A 256 -9.88 1.44 -15.63
C GLY A 256 -9.18 1.16 -14.30
N MET A 257 -8.17 0.30 -14.29
CA MET A 257 -7.37 0.01 -13.10
C MET A 257 -6.46 1.18 -12.73
N ASP A 258 -5.90 1.92 -13.68
CA ASP A 258 -5.03 3.08 -13.42
C ASP A 258 -5.75 4.16 -12.61
N GLU A 259 -7.03 4.42 -12.91
CA GLU A 259 -7.86 5.35 -12.14
C GLU A 259 -8.02 4.88 -10.68
N LEU A 260 -8.30 3.59 -10.48
CA LEU A 260 -8.46 3.00 -9.15
C LEU A 260 -7.13 2.99 -8.36
N ILE A 261 -6.03 2.63 -9.00
CA ILE A 261 -4.69 2.63 -8.42
C ILE A 261 -4.29 4.06 -8.03
N GLY A 262 -4.67 5.07 -8.82
CA GLY A 262 -4.50 6.48 -8.49
C GLY A 262 -5.08 6.88 -7.14
N ILE A 263 -6.21 6.28 -6.73
CA ILE A 263 -6.78 6.48 -5.39
C ILE A 263 -5.89 5.86 -4.31
N LEU A 264 -5.37 4.65 -4.55
CA LEU A 264 -4.55 3.90 -3.60
C LEU A 264 -3.15 4.50 -3.40
N LEU A 265 -2.66 5.26 -4.38
CA LEU A 265 -1.37 5.96 -4.32
C LEU A 265 -1.35 7.13 -3.33
N LYS A 266 -2.51 7.59 -2.85
CA LYS A 266 -2.60 8.73 -1.93
C LYS A 266 -2.08 8.40 -0.54
N VAL A 267 -1.16 9.22 -0.05
CA VAL A 267 -0.58 9.14 1.30
C VAL A 267 -1.24 10.14 2.27
N GLY A 268 -1.64 11.29 1.73
CA GLY A 268 -2.38 12.34 2.40
C GLY A 268 -3.56 12.84 1.55
N ASN A 269 -4.42 13.62 2.16
CA ASN A 269 -5.58 14.28 1.55
C ASN A 269 -5.71 15.73 2.04
N GLY A 270 -4.61 16.30 2.52
CA GLY A 270 -4.54 17.70 2.91
C GLY A 270 -4.76 18.59 1.69
N PRO A 271 -5.40 19.76 1.88
CA PRO A 271 -5.76 20.68 0.78
C PRO A 271 -4.54 21.27 0.04
N ILE A 272 -3.34 21.06 0.60
CA ILE A 272 -2.06 21.54 0.07
C ILE A 272 -1.02 20.42 -0.11
N ASP A 273 -1.34 19.13 0.11
CA ASP A 273 -0.33 18.06 0.09
C ASP A 273 0.33 17.89 -1.29
N GLU A 274 -0.45 18.06 -2.36
CA GLU A 274 0.05 18.06 -3.73
C GLU A 274 0.97 19.26 -3.97
N ASP A 275 0.53 20.47 -3.59
CA ASP A 275 1.34 21.68 -3.71
C ASP A 275 2.62 21.57 -2.87
N LEU A 276 2.58 20.97 -1.67
CA LEU A 276 3.74 20.73 -0.82
C LEU A 276 4.72 19.74 -1.46
N SER A 277 4.22 18.67 -2.07
CA SER A 277 5.06 17.71 -2.78
C SER A 277 5.82 18.40 -3.92
N VAL A 278 5.10 19.16 -4.75
CA VAL A 278 5.69 19.94 -5.84
C VAL A 278 6.68 20.98 -5.30
N PHE A 279 6.33 21.68 -4.22
CA PHE A 279 7.19 22.67 -3.59
C PHE A 279 8.49 22.04 -3.08
N PHE A 280 8.44 20.95 -2.32
CA PHE A 280 9.64 20.30 -1.79
C PHE A 280 10.55 19.79 -2.91
N ALA A 281 9.99 19.14 -3.93
CA ALA A 281 10.76 18.67 -5.08
C ALA A 281 11.40 19.83 -5.86
N SER A 282 10.60 20.83 -6.25
CA SER A 282 11.08 21.94 -7.09
C SER A 282 12.05 22.86 -6.35
N THR A 283 11.77 23.17 -5.07
CA THR A 283 12.67 23.96 -4.22
C THR A 283 13.99 23.23 -3.99
N GLY A 284 13.93 21.92 -3.72
CA GLY A 284 15.11 21.08 -3.58
C GLY A 284 16.03 21.17 -4.80
N LEU A 285 15.47 21.03 -6.00
CA LEU A 285 16.22 21.15 -7.26
C LEU A 285 16.76 22.56 -7.51
N VAL A 286 15.99 23.60 -7.16
CA VAL A 286 16.41 25.00 -7.33
C VAL A 286 17.53 25.37 -6.36
N VAL A 287 17.46 24.93 -5.10
CA VAL A 287 18.49 25.19 -4.10
C VAL A 287 19.75 24.38 -4.41
N ALA A 288 19.63 23.07 -4.64
CA ALA A 288 20.77 22.19 -4.90
C ALA A 288 21.50 22.45 -6.23
N SER A 289 20.90 23.24 -7.13
CA SER A 289 21.57 23.68 -8.36
C SER A 289 22.17 25.08 -8.27
N ALA A 290 22.01 25.78 -7.13
CA ALA A 290 22.38 27.18 -7.00
C ALA A 290 23.89 27.43 -7.02
N ASP A 291 24.69 26.46 -6.56
CA ASP A 291 26.15 26.51 -6.57
C ASP A 291 26.77 25.81 -7.80
N GLY A 292 25.93 25.21 -8.65
CA GLY A 292 26.32 24.52 -9.89
C GLY A 292 26.54 23.00 -9.76
N SER A 293 26.36 22.41 -8.57
CA SER A 293 26.49 20.96 -8.38
C SER A 293 25.48 20.39 -7.38
N VAL A 294 24.68 19.43 -7.85
CA VAL A 294 23.75 18.68 -6.98
C VAL A 294 24.48 17.51 -6.32
N THR A 295 24.55 17.50 -5.00
CA THR A 295 25.16 16.43 -4.21
C THR A 295 24.19 15.26 -3.95
N SER A 296 24.73 14.11 -3.54
CA SER A 296 23.89 12.95 -3.18
C SER A 296 23.12 13.19 -1.87
N GLN A 297 23.71 13.94 -0.94
CA GLN A 297 23.14 14.28 0.36
C GLN A 297 21.90 15.17 0.23
N GLU A 298 21.93 16.16 -0.66
CA GLU A 298 20.77 17.01 -0.93
C GLU A 298 19.63 16.20 -1.57
N VAL A 299 19.96 15.33 -2.52
CA VAL A 299 18.97 14.44 -3.15
C VAL A 299 18.35 13.50 -2.13
N GLU A 300 19.14 12.93 -1.23
CA GLU A 300 18.64 12.11 -0.12
C GLU A 300 17.72 12.90 0.81
N HIS A 301 18.08 14.15 1.14
CA HIS A 301 17.25 15.03 1.98
C HIS A 301 15.91 15.38 1.33
N ILE A 302 15.90 15.63 0.01
CA ILE A 302 14.67 15.87 -0.76
C ILE A 302 13.81 14.61 -0.77
N ILE A 303 14.40 13.45 -1.04
CA ILE A 303 13.70 12.16 -1.08
C ILE A 303 13.09 11.83 0.29
N ASP A 304 13.83 12.02 1.38
CA ASP A 304 13.33 11.78 2.74
C ASP A 304 12.15 12.70 3.09
N THR A 305 12.24 13.98 2.71
CA THR A 305 11.12 14.91 2.91
C THR A 305 9.89 14.48 2.12
N LEU A 306 10.06 14.18 0.82
CA LEU A 306 8.97 13.73 -0.06
C LEU A 306 8.38 12.39 0.37
N SER A 307 9.15 11.56 1.07
CA SER A 307 8.69 10.26 1.55
C SER A 307 7.50 10.32 2.50
N ASN A 308 7.26 11.48 3.14
CA ASN A 308 6.09 11.71 3.97
C ASN A 308 4.81 11.98 3.18
N LEU A 309 4.95 12.31 1.88
CA LEU A 309 3.84 12.72 1.01
C LEU A 309 3.68 11.81 -0.22
N GLN A 310 4.72 11.05 -0.58
CA GLN A 310 4.81 10.28 -1.82
C GLN A 310 5.28 8.85 -1.55
N ILE A 311 4.65 7.88 -2.20
CA ILE A 311 5.06 6.45 -2.15
C ILE A 311 6.31 6.21 -3.00
N PHE A 312 6.47 6.98 -4.08
CA PHE A 312 7.60 6.91 -5.02
C PHE A 312 8.29 8.27 -5.11
N PRO A 313 8.94 8.74 -4.02
CA PRO A 313 9.50 10.08 -3.94
C PRO A 313 10.56 10.35 -5.01
N ARG A 314 11.36 9.33 -5.38
CA ARG A 314 12.37 9.45 -6.45
C ARG A 314 11.74 9.68 -7.82
N ASN A 315 10.78 8.85 -8.21
CA ASN A 315 10.06 9.01 -9.48
C ASN A 315 9.35 10.36 -9.56
N PHE A 316 8.76 10.80 -8.44
CA PHE A 316 8.15 12.12 -8.36
C PHE A 316 9.18 13.24 -8.58
N LEU A 317 10.32 13.18 -7.89
CA LEU A 317 11.42 14.13 -8.06
C LEU A 317 11.94 14.17 -9.51
N ASP A 318 12.17 13.01 -10.12
CA ASP A 318 12.64 12.91 -11.51
C ASP A 318 11.58 13.48 -12.49
N SER A 319 10.28 13.31 -12.20
CA SER A 319 9.21 13.90 -13.02
C SER A 319 9.17 15.43 -12.93
N VAL A 320 9.41 16.01 -11.75
CA VAL A 320 9.52 17.45 -11.56
C VAL A 320 10.78 17.99 -12.25
N ALA A 321 11.91 17.27 -12.17
CA ALA A 321 13.15 17.64 -12.85
C ALA A 321 13.02 17.68 -14.39
N GLY A 322 12.11 16.87 -14.96
CA GLY A 322 11.81 16.86 -16.39
C GLY A 322 10.90 18.00 -16.87
N ALA A 323 10.38 18.83 -15.95
CA ALA A 323 9.44 19.92 -16.22
C ALA A 323 10.09 21.31 -16.01
N ASP A 324 9.29 22.38 -16.11
CA ASP A 324 9.73 23.73 -15.76
C ASP A 324 9.78 23.91 -14.24
N VAL A 325 10.91 23.55 -13.65
CA VAL A 325 11.14 23.54 -12.20
C VAL A 325 10.87 24.91 -11.56
N VAL A 326 11.30 26.00 -12.20
CA VAL A 326 11.16 27.35 -11.65
C VAL A 326 9.69 27.79 -11.67
N SER A 327 8.95 27.46 -12.74
CA SER A 327 7.51 27.70 -12.81
C SER A 327 6.76 26.91 -11.73
N LEU A 328 7.05 25.61 -11.60
CA LEU A 328 6.45 24.74 -10.58
C LEU A 328 6.72 25.23 -9.15
N PHE A 329 7.95 25.67 -8.87
CA PHE A 329 8.32 26.29 -7.60
C PHE A 329 7.45 27.52 -7.28
N ASN A 330 7.38 28.48 -8.21
CA ASN A 330 6.62 29.71 -7.98
C ASN A 330 5.11 29.44 -7.83
N GLN A 331 4.57 28.54 -8.64
CA GLN A 331 3.15 28.18 -8.60
C GLN A 331 2.80 27.48 -7.28
N SER A 332 3.57 26.47 -6.89
CA SER A 332 3.33 25.73 -5.65
C SER A 332 3.48 26.62 -4.41
N LEU A 333 4.52 27.45 -4.34
CA LEU A 333 4.70 28.42 -3.25
C LEU A 333 3.51 29.38 -3.14
N SER A 334 3.07 29.96 -4.26
CA SER A 334 1.92 30.87 -4.30
C SER A 334 0.64 30.16 -3.85
N ASN A 335 0.39 28.94 -4.33
CA ASN A 335 -0.79 28.15 -3.98
C ASN A 335 -0.81 27.83 -2.47
N ILE A 336 0.30 27.34 -1.91
CA ILE A 336 0.42 27.01 -0.48
C ILE A 336 0.13 28.26 0.36
N LEU A 337 0.81 29.38 0.08
CA LEU A 337 0.67 30.59 0.88
C LEU A 337 -0.72 31.24 0.74
N SER A 338 -1.41 31.03 -0.38
CA SER A 338 -2.78 31.51 -0.56
C SER A 338 -3.81 30.72 0.27
N LYS A 339 -3.59 29.41 0.43
CA LYS A 339 -4.48 28.50 1.17
C LYS A 339 -4.15 28.46 2.66
N GLU A 340 -2.86 28.40 2.98
CA GLU A 340 -2.33 28.28 4.34
C GLU A 340 -1.13 29.23 4.58
N PRO A 341 -1.39 30.53 4.82
CA PRO A 341 -0.33 31.52 5.06
C PRO A 341 0.60 31.16 6.23
N GLY A 342 0.11 30.37 7.20
CA GLY A 342 0.90 29.89 8.35
C GLY A 342 2.05 28.96 7.98
N MET A 343 2.04 28.35 6.79
CA MET A 343 3.12 27.47 6.33
C MET A 343 4.41 28.22 5.96
N ARG A 344 4.35 29.55 5.81
CA ARG A 344 5.45 30.40 5.38
C ARG A 344 6.77 30.13 6.13
N ASP A 345 6.71 29.99 7.45
CA ASP A 345 7.88 29.70 8.28
C ASP A 345 8.45 28.30 8.01
N ASN A 346 7.59 27.29 7.87
CA ASN A 346 8.00 25.91 7.61
C ASN A 346 8.67 25.76 6.23
N LEU A 347 8.14 26.45 5.21
CA LEU A 347 8.73 26.45 3.87
C LEU A 347 10.13 27.07 3.87
N LEU A 348 10.33 28.17 4.61
CA LEU A 348 11.65 28.79 4.75
C LEU A 348 12.62 27.91 5.54
N LEU A 349 12.18 27.27 6.62
CA LEU A 349 13.02 26.35 7.39
C LEU A 349 13.41 25.10 6.59
N TYR A 350 12.53 24.60 5.73
CA TYR A 350 12.85 23.54 4.78
C TYR A 350 13.94 23.97 3.79
N MET A 351 13.81 25.15 3.19
CA MET A 351 14.84 25.71 2.32
C MET A 351 16.20 25.83 3.01
N ILE A 352 16.22 26.30 4.25
CA ILE A 352 17.45 26.39 5.03
C ILE A 352 18.02 25.00 5.33
N SER A 353 17.18 23.99 5.61
CA SER A 353 17.67 22.65 5.90
C SER A 353 18.33 21.98 4.69
N LEU A 354 17.90 22.29 3.46
CA LEU A 354 18.56 21.87 2.23
C LEU A 354 20.00 22.38 2.16
N VAL A 355 20.22 23.69 2.39
CA VAL A 355 21.55 24.33 2.41
C VAL A 355 22.49 23.74 3.47
N LEU A 356 21.95 23.09 4.50
CA LEU A 356 22.75 22.47 5.57
C LEU A 356 23.00 20.98 5.33
N SER A 357 22.38 20.37 4.31
CA SER A 357 22.27 18.91 4.17
C SER A 357 23.59 18.23 3.77
N ASP A 358 24.39 18.87 2.92
CA ASP A 358 25.69 18.38 2.44
C ASP A 358 26.86 18.76 3.36
N LYS A 359 26.58 19.59 4.38
CA LYS A 359 27.53 20.15 5.36
C LYS A 359 28.47 21.23 4.79
N GLU A 360 28.17 21.77 3.62
CA GLU A 360 28.88 22.90 3.01
C GLU A 360 27.91 24.06 2.78
N ILE A 361 28.03 25.11 3.61
CA ILE A 361 27.13 26.26 3.50
C ILE A 361 27.63 27.18 2.38
N SER A 362 27.05 27.08 1.19
CA SER A 362 27.46 27.89 0.04
C SER A 362 26.89 29.32 0.09
N ASP A 363 27.73 30.30 -0.23
CA ASP A 363 27.32 31.70 -0.38
C ASP A 363 26.22 31.88 -1.45
N ALA A 364 26.22 31.04 -2.50
CA ALA A 364 25.26 31.11 -3.59
C ALA A 364 23.86 30.68 -3.13
N GLU A 365 23.78 29.54 -2.43
CA GLU A 365 22.54 29.02 -1.85
C GLU A 365 21.99 29.97 -0.79
N VAL A 366 22.84 30.47 0.12
CA VAL A 366 22.42 31.43 1.13
C VAL A 366 21.82 32.67 0.47
N ARG A 367 22.47 33.26 -0.54
CA ARG A 367 21.91 34.43 -1.26
C ARG A 367 20.58 34.10 -1.93
N LEU A 368 20.43 32.92 -2.49
CA LEU A 368 19.16 32.46 -3.08
C LEU A 368 18.06 32.41 -2.02
N ILE A 369 18.33 31.85 -0.84
CA ILE A 369 17.36 31.81 0.27
C ILE A 369 17.00 33.22 0.75
N TYR A 370 17.95 34.16 0.80
CA TYR A 370 17.64 35.56 1.11
C TYR A 370 16.69 36.17 0.06
N ASN A 371 16.97 35.99 -1.22
CA ASN A 371 16.11 36.51 -2.30
C ASN A 371 14.68 35.94 -2.22
N ILE A 372 14.55 34.63 -2.03
CA ILE A 372 13.24 33.97 -1.89
C ILE A 372 12.54 34.44 -0.60
N GLY A 373 13.25 34.49 0.52
CA GLY A 373 12.71 34.94 1.80
C GLY A 373 12.23 36.39 1.77
N SER A 374 12.96 37.29 1.10
CA SER A 374 12.51 38.67 0.88
C SER A 374 11.22 38.74 0.06
N ASN A 375 11.09 37.91 -0.98
CA ASN A 375 9.85 37.81 -1.77
C ASN A 375 8.68 37.23 -0.96
N MET A 376 8.96 36.38 0.03
CA MET A 376 7.98 35.92 1.01
C MET A 376 7.65 36.95 2.09
N GLY A 377 8.33 38.11 2.10
CA GLY A 377 8.10 39.23 3.01
C GLY A 377 8.91 39.17 4.31
N TYR A 378 10.03 38.45 4.35
CA TYR A 378 10.97 38.50 5.48
C TYR A 378 11.99 39.62 5.29
N SER A 379 12.38 40.24 6.39
CA SER A 379 13.60 41.06 6.46
C SER A 379 14.84 40.19 6.53
N ASP A 380 15.98 40.72 6.06
CA ASP A 380 17.28 40.05 6.15
C ASP A 380 17.58 39.56 7.57
N LYS A 381 17.22 40.35 8.59
CA LYS A 381 17.42 40.01 10.00
C LYS A 381 16.61 38.78 10.40
N GLU A 382 15.37 38.65 9.96
CA GLU A 382 14.54 37.48 10.28
C GLU A 382 15.09 36.22 9.62
N ILE A 383 15.57 36.33 8.38
CA ILE A 383 16.22 35.23 7.65
C ILE A 383 17.51 34.82 8.37
N SER A 384 18.36 35.79 8.76
CA SER A 384 19.59 35.53 9.51
C SER A 384 19.34 34.81 10.84
N VAL A 385 18.30 35.21 11.59
CA VAL A 385 17.95 34.56 12.86
C VAL A 385 17.58 33.09 12.63
N LYS A 386 16.76 32.80 11.62
CA LYS A 386 16.36 31.43 11.29
C LYS A 386 17.55 30.58 10.82
N PHE A 387 18.44 31.14 10.00
CA PHE A 387 19.70 30.47 9.64
C PHE A 387 20.55 30.16 10.87
N ALA A 388 20.75 31.14 11.75
CA ALA A 388 21.55 30.95 12.96
C ALA A 388 20.97 29.85 13.87
N GLU A 389 19.65 29.83 14.06
CA GLU A 389 18.97 28.78 14.83
C GLU A 389 19.15 27.39 14.19
N MET A 390 19.00 27.29 12.86
CA MET A 390 19.16 26.02 12.14
C MET A 390 20.61 25.52 12.15
N ILE A 391 21.59 26.41 11.96
CA ILE A 391 23.01 26.08 12.05
C ILE A 391 23.34 25.54 13.44
N GLN A 392 22.91 26.23 14.50
CA GLN A 392 23.16 25.80 15.88
C GLN A 392 22.58 24.42 16.21
N ARG A 393 21.45 24.06 15.59
CA ARG A 393 20.75 22.80 15.87
C ARG A 393 21.24 21.64 15.03
N ASN A 394 21.56 21.90 13.75
CA ASN A 394 21.67 20.84 12.75
C ASN A 394 23.03 20.80 12.04
N TYR A 395 23.81 21.88 12.04
CA TYR A 395 25.08 21.90 11.30
C TYR A 395 26.17 21.15 12.07
N ILE A 396 26.69 20.12 11.44
CA ILE A 396 27.86 19.36 11.90
C ILE A 396 28.86 19.38 10.75
N PRO A 397 30.07 19.94 10.91
CA PRO A 397 31.06 19.97 9.85
C PRO A 397 31.38 18.55 9.35
N SER A 398 31.71 18.43 8.07
CA SER A 398 32.09 17.14 7.48
C SER A 398 33.38 16.61 8.13
N LEU A 399 33.51 15.29 8.28
CA LEU A 399 34.72 14.70 8.85
C LEU A 399 35.97 15.05 8.02
N SER A 400 35.83 15.15 6.69
CA SER A 400 36.89 15.58 5.78
C SER A 400 37.33 17.03 5.95
N SER A 401 36.49 17.90 6.54
CA SER A 401 36.88 19.27 6.88
C SER A 401 37.64 19.36 8.21
N ILE A 402 37.49 18.34 9.07
CA ILE A 402 38.06 18.30 10.42
C ILE A 402 39.38 17.50 10.44
N CYS A 403 39.45 16.43 9.66
CA CYS A 403 40.59 15.51 9.54
C CYS A 403 41.41 15.82 8.29
#